data_AF-A0A225UUD6-F1
#
_entry.id   AF-A0A225UUD6-F1
#
_cell.length_a   1.000
_cell.length_b   1.000
_cell.length_c   1.000
_cell.angle_alpha   90.00
_cell.angle_beta   90.00
_cell.angle_gamma   90.00
#
_symmetry.space_group_name_H-M   'P 1'
#
loop_
_entity.id
_entity.type
_entity.pdbx_description
1 polymer ?
#
loop_
_entity_poly.entity_id
_entity_poly.type
_entity_poly.pdbx_seq_one_letter_code
_entity_poly.pdbx_strand_id
1 'polypeptide(L)' 'MKQKLKGVHINLEKIMAIQLEFQSFVEENEERAYELTANLDDDDRGRNEKPSFEVVLEMVVARLKH' A
#
# COMPACT_ATOMS: atom_id res chain seq x y z
N MET A 1 -22.21 -32.73 6.71
CA MET A 1 -22.13 -31.28 7.02
C MET A 1 -20.83 -30.88 7.73
N LYS A 2 -20.40 -31.59 8.77
CA LYS A 2 -19.18 -31.29 9.55
C LYS A 2 -17.88 -31.15 8.72
N GLN A 3 -17.68 -31.99 7.71
CA GLN A 3 -16.51 -31.88 6.81
C GLN A 3 -16.55 -30.64 5.91
N LYS A 4 -17.73 -30.28 5.36
CA LYS A 4 -17.88 -29.05 4.57
C LYS A 4 -17.58 -27.81 5.41
N LEU A 5 -18.05 -27.78 6.65
CA LEU A 5 -17.77 -26.68 7.58
C LEU A 5 -16.28 -26.55 7.91
N LYS A 6 -15.57 -27.67 8.11
CA LYS A 6 -14.11 -27.67 8.27
C LYS A 6 -13.39 -27.14 7.03
N GLY A 7 -13.83 -27.51 5.83
CA GLY A 7 -13.26 -26.99 4.58
C GLY A 7 -13.44 -25.48 4.43
N VAL A 8 -14.63 -24.97 4.77
CA VAL A 8 -14.89 -23.51 4.78
C VAL A 8 -13.98 -22.80 5.79
N HIS A 9 -13.84 -23.34 7.00
CA HIS A 9 -12.99 -22.76 8.03
C HIS A 9 -11.52 -22.63 7.58
N ILE A 10 -10.94 -23.71 7.03
CA ILE A 10 -9.57 -23.70 6.51
C ILE A 10 -9.39 -22.66 5.39
N ASN A 11 -10.38 -22.52 4.51
CA ASN A 11 -10.30 -21.54 3.43
C ASN A 11 -10.39 -20.10 3.96
N LEU A 12 -11.21 -19.85 4.99
CA LEU A 12 -11.30 -18.55 5.63
C LEU A 12 -9.99 -18.17 6.33
N GLU A 13 -9.34 -19.12 7.03
CA GLU A 13 -8.03 -18.87 7.64
C GLU A 13 -6.97 -18.48 6.60
N LYS A 14 -6.96 -19.14 5.43
CA LYS A 14 -6.06 -18.78 4.33
C LYS A 14 -6.34 -17.38 3.77
N ILE A 15 -7.62 -17.05 3.59
CA ILE A 15 -8.02 -15.71 3.12
C ILE A 15 -7.57 -14.65 4.13
N MET A 16 -7.79 -14.88 5.43
CA MET A 16 -7.35 -13.96 6.48
C MET A 16 -5.83 -13.77 6.47
N ALA A 17 -5.04 -14.83 6.30
CA ALA A 17 -3.58 -14.71 6.20
C ALA A 17 -3.16 -13.83 5.02
N ILE A 18 -3.74 -14.07 3.84
CA ILE A 18 -3.49 -13.26 2.64
C ILE A 18 -3.89 -11.80 2.86
N GLN A 19 -5.01 -11.55 3.53
CA GLN A 19 -5.48 -10.19 3.82
C GLN A 19 -4.52 -9.43 4.74
N LEU A 20 -3.97 -10.09 5.76
CA LEU A 20 -3.00 -9.49 6.67
C LEU A 20 -1.68 -9.16 5.96
N GLU A 21 -1.19 -10.06 5.10
CA GLU A 21 0.01 -9.80 4.29
C GLU A 21 -0.21 -8.63 3.33
N PHE A 22 -1.37 -8.58 2.66
CA PHE A 22 -1.70 -7.49 1.75
C PHE A 22 -1.85 -6.15 2.47
N GLN A 23 -2.48 -6.15 3.66
CA GLN A 23 -2.60 -4.95 4.48
C GLN A 23 -1.24 -4.41 4.90
N SER A 24 -0.33 -5.26 5.39
CA SER A 24 1.03 -4.85 5.74
C SER A 24 1.80 -4.27 4.56
N PHE A 25 1.64 -4.85 3.36
CA PHE A 25 2.26 -4.32 2.15
C PHE A 25 1.73 -2.93 1.77
N VAL A 26 0.41 -2.72 1.87
CA VAL A 26 -0.20 -1.41 1.59
C VAL A 26 0.26 -0.37 2.60
N GLU A 27 0.27 -0.69 3.90
CA GLU A 27 0.71 0.21 4.97
C GLU A 27 2.18 0.64 4.78
N GLU A 28 3.09 -0.30 4.50
CA GLU A 28 4.50 0.02 4.22
C GLU A 28 4.61 0.94 2.99
N ASN A 29 3.83 0.68 1.94
CA ASN A 29 3.88 1.48 0.73
C ASN A 29 3.36 2.90 0.96
N GLU A 30 2.28 3.05 1.73
CA GLU A 30 1.77 4.37 2.13
C GLU A 30 2.79 5.13 2.98
N GLU A 31 3.39 4.49 3.99
CA GLU A 31 4.43 5.09 4.84
C GLU A 31 5.59 5.65 4.02
N ARG A 32 6.14 4.85 3.09
CA ARG A 32 7.21 5.30 2.19
C ARG A 32 6.77 6.46 1.31
N ALA A 33 5.53 6.48 0.82
CA ALA A 33 4.99 7.58 0.03
C ALA A 33 4.91 8.87 0.86
N TYR A 34 4.47 8.78 2.12
CA TYR A 34 4.45 9.92 3.04
C TYR A 34 5.83 10.48 3.32
N GLU A 35 6.78 9.62 3.68
CA GLU A 35 8.17 10.02 3.95
C GLU A 35 8.78 10.72 2.73
N LEU A 36 8.59 10.15 1.54
CA LEU A 36 9.13 10.72 0.31
C LEU A 36 8.46 12.06 -0.02
N THR A 37 7.14 12.15 0.11
CA THR A 37 6.39 13.41 -0.13
C THR A 37 6.78 14.50 0.86
N ALA A 38 6.97 14.16 2.14
CA ALA A 38 7.39 15.12 3.17
C ALA A 38 8.78 15.71 2.90
N ASN A 39 9.70 14.89 2.38
CA ASN A 39 11.04 15.33 2.01
C ASN A 39 11.09 16.15 0.71
N LEU A 40 10.03 16.14 -0.11
CA LEU A 40 9.98 16.88 -1.37
C LEU A 40 9.49 18.32 -1.24
N ASP A 41 9.04 18.73 -0.04
CA ASP A 41 8.48 20.06 0.26
C ASP A 41 7.40 20.52 -0.76
N ASP A 42 6.71 19.54 -1.37
CA ASP A 42 5.61 19.79 -2.31
C ASP A 42 4.35 20.13 -1.50
N ASP A 43 4.24 21.41 -1.17
CA ASP A 43 3.09 22.02 -0.49
C ASP A 43 1.87 22.17 -1.44
N ASP A 44 2.00 21.76 -2.71
CA ASP A 44 0.93 21.78 -3.71
C ASP A 44 -0.02 20.57 -3.55
N ARG A 45 -0.56 20.40 -2.34
CA ARG A 45 -1.52 19.36 -1.96
C ARG A 45 -2.95 19.70 -2.42
N GLY A 46 -3.09 20.17 -3.66
CA GLY A 46 -4.38 20.42 -4.31
C GLY A 46 -5.06 19.15 -4.84
N ARG A 47 -4.45 17.97 -4.73
CA ARG A 47 -5.09 16.70 -5.12
C ARG A 47 -5.64 16.00 -3.88
N ASN A 48 -6.96 15.83 -3.85
CA ASN A 48 -7.70 15.13 -2.80
C ASN A 48 -7.28 13.66 -2.60
N GLU A 49 -6.46 13.10 -3.49
CA GLU A 49 -5.96 11.73 -3.42
C GLU A 49 -4.43 11.74 -3.29
N LYS A 50 -3.93 11.06 -2.25
CA LYS A 50 -2.49 10.91 -2.04
C LYS A 50 -1.93 9.98 -3.13
N PRO A 51 -0.87 10.38 -3.85
CA PRO A 51 -0.24 9.54 -4.85
C PRO A 51 0.37 8.29 -4.21
N SER A 52 0.37 7.17 -4.93
CA SER A 52 1.06 5.95 -4.49
C SER A 52 2.58 6.17 -4.46
N PHE A 53 3.30 5.37 -3.67
CA PHE A 53 4.76 5.45 -3.58
C PHE A 53 5.48 5.42 -4.93
N GLU A 54 5.06 4.53 -5.84
CA GLU A 54 5.66 4.41 -7.17
C GLU A 54 5.58 5.73 -7.94
N VAL A 55 4.42 6.40 -7.90
CA VAL A 55 4.22 7.70 -8.55
C VAL A 55 5.10 8.77 -7.91
N VAL A 56 5.19 8.80 -6.58
CA VAL A 56 6.06 9.77 -5.88
C VAL A 56 7.53 9.51 -6.23
N LEU A 57 7.96 8.24 -6.27
CA LEU A 57 9.32 7.86 -6.65
C LEU A 57 9.66 8.28 -8.08
N GLU A 58 8.75 8.08 -9.03
CA GLU A 58 8.91 8.54 -10.41
C GLU A 58 9.08 10.07 -10.48
N MET A 59 8.30 10.83 -9.71
CA MET A 59 8.43 12.29 -9.62
C MET A 59 9.80 12.71 -9.10
N VAL A 60 10.33 12.04 -8.07
CA VAL A 60 11.69 12.31 -7.56
C VAL A 60 12.75 12.02 -8.61
N VAL A 61 12.69 10.86 -9.25
CA VAL A 61 13.65 10.46 -10.28
C VAL A 61 13.63 11.44 -11.46
N ALA A 62 12.47 11.95 -11.85
CA ALA A 62 12.36 12.96 -12.89
C ALA A 62 13.04 14.28 -12.50
N ARG A 63 12.86 14.75 -11.25
CA ARG A 63 13.53 15.97 -10.73
C ARG A 63 15.05 15.84 -10.70
N LEU A 64 15.58 14.65 -10.39
CA LEU A 64 17.03 14.41 -10.32
C LEU A 64 17.72 14.30 -11.68
N LYS A 65 16.97 14.09 -12.77
CA LYS A 65 17.51 13.97 -14.13
C LYS A 65 17.61 15.32 -14.87
N HIS A 66 17.07 16.38 -14.28
CA HIS A 66 17.16 17.76 -14.76
C HIS A 66 18.20 18.55 -13.97
#